data_AF-A0A5J4QHZ9-F1
#
_entry.id   AF-A0A5J4QHZ9-F1
#
_cell.length_a   1.000
_cell.length_b   1.000
_cell.length_c   1.000
_cell.angle_alpha   90.00
_cell.angle_beta   90.00
_cell.angle_gamma   90.00
#
_symmetry.space_group_name_H-M   'P 1'
#
loop_
_entity.id
_entity.type
_entity.pdbx_description
1 polymer ?
#
loop_
_entity_poly.entity_id
_entity_poly.type
_entity_poly.pdbx_seq_one_letter_code
_entity_poly.pdbx_strand_id
1 'polypeptide(L)'
;MEKVISQYFRGIEDPRVQGRCQHLLSDILLTALCTYLTGGVDYQDMHLFAKDRGKQLQGLLHLPNGAPSTDTFERVFKLIKADSLQKILETYGKDILY
;
A
#
# COMPACT_ATOMS: atom_id res chain seq x y z
N MET A 1 14.23 15.35 -7.86
CA MET A 1 14.73 14.22 -7.06
C MET A 1 13.51 13.34 -6.82
N GLU A 2 13.36 12.25 -7.56
CA GLU A 2 12.17 11.38 -7.45
C GLU A 2 12.07 10.86 -6.02
N LYS A 3 11.05 11.31 -5.28
CA LYS A 3 10.68 10.65 -4.03
C LYS A 3 10.00 9.34 -4.42
N VAL A 4 10.55 8.24 -3.93
CA VAL A 4 9.85 6.95 -4.01
C VAL A 4 8.52 7.10 -3.28
N ILE A 5 7.38 6.78 -3.91
CA ILE A 5 6.04 6.98 -3.31
C ILE A 5 5.91 6.28 -1.95
N SER A 6 6.64 5.18 -1.74
CA SER A 6 6.74 4.51 -0.43
C SER A 6 7.15 5.42 0.73
N GLN A 7 7.87 6.52 0.45
CA GLN A 7 8.31 7.51 1.43
C GLN A 7 7.15 8.26 2.07
N TYR A 8 6.05 8.49 1.33
CA TYR A 8 4.89 9.19 1.86
C TYR A 8 4.24 8.43 3.02
N PHE A 9 4.39 7.10 3.05
CA PHE A 9 3.85 6.25 4.12
C PHE A 9 4.77 6.08 5.33
N ARG A 10 5.96 6.70 5.36
CA ARG A 10 6.92 6.54 6.49
C ARG A 10 6.39 7.00 7.85
N GLY A 11 5.39 7.88 7.86
CA GLY A 11 4.73 8.34 9.08
C GLY A 11 3.75 7.32 9.69
N ILE A 12 3.49 6.20 9.02
CA ILE A 12 2.59 5.15 9.51
C ILE A 12 3.44 4.10 10.24
N GLU A 13 3.15 3.93 11.53
CA GLU A 13 3.68 2.84 12.34
C GLU A 13 3.21 1.50 11.75
N ASP A 14 4.14 0.56 11.53
CA ASP A 14 3.79 -0.79 11.07
C ASP A 14 3.22 -1.60 12.24
N PRO A 15 1.90 -1.90 12.27
CA PRO A 15 1.29 -2.56 13.41
C PRO A 15 1.51 -4.09 13.38
N ARG A 16 2.19 -4.60 12.35
CA ARG A 16 2.46 -6.03 12.19
C ARG A 16 3.65 -6.45 13.06
N VAL A 17 3.68 -7.73 13.40
CA VAL A 17 4.79 -8.32 14.17
C VAL A 17 6.09 -8.25 13.37
N GLN A 18 7.10 -7.56 13.92
CA GLN A 18 8.43 -7.47 13.33
C GLN A 18 9.03 -8.85 13.06
N GLY A 19 9.67 -9.02 11.89
CA GLY A 19 10.24 -10.30 11.47
C GLY A 19 9.23 -11.31 10.92
N ARG A 20 7.93 -11.01 10.94
CA ARG A 20 6.86 -11.80 10.30
C ARG A 20 6.18 -11.04 9.16
N CYS A 21 6.94 -10.17 8.50
CA CYS A 21 6.47 -9.32 7.41
C CYS A 21 7.20 -9.69 6.11
N GLN A 22 6.50 -10.38 5.20
CA GLN A 22 7.03 -10.71 3.87
C GLN A 22 6.84 -9.56 2.87
N HIS A 23 5.86 -8.68 3.07
CA HIS A 23 5.58 -7.57 2.15
C HIS A 23 5.85 -6.23 2.83
N LEU A 24 6.38 -5.27 2.07
CA LEU A 24 6.60 -3.91 2.57
C LEU A 24 5.25 -3.28 2.91
N LEU A 25 5.15 -2.58 4.04
CA LEU A 25 3.92 -1.90 4.43
C LEU A 25 3.51 -0.87 3.36
N SER A 26 4.49 -0.15 2.83
CA SER A 26 4.29 0.84 1.78
C SER A 26 3.71 0.23 0.50
N ASP A 27 4.12 -0.98 0.12
CA ASP A 27 3.60 -1.63 -1.09
C ASP A 27 2.14 -2.05 -0.88
N ILE A 28 1.79 -2.53 0.31
CA ILE A 28 0.41 -2.89 0.68
C ILE A 28 -0.48 -1.63 0.61
N LEU A 29 -0.03 -0.55 1.24
CA LEU A 29 -0.78 0.72 1.30
C LEU A 29 -0.93 1.37 -0.08
N LEU A 30 0.14 1.39 -0.87
CA LEU A 30 0.09 1.95 -2.22
C LEU A 30 -0.79 1.11 -3.14
N THR A 31 -0.71 -0.23 -3.05
CA THR A 31 -1.60 -1.12 -3.79
C THR A 31 -3.06 -0.83 -3.48
N ALA A 32 -3.42 -0.70 -2.20
CA ALA A 32 -4.78 -0.38 -1.79
C ALA A 32 -5.25 0.97 -2.34
N LEU A 33 -4.42 2.01 -2.23
CA LEU A 33 -4.73 3.33 -2.76
C LEU A 33 -4.98 3.29 -4.27
N CYS A 34 -4.08 2.68 -5.04
CA CYS A 34 -4.25 2.54 -6.48
C CYS A 34 -5.47 1.70 -6.86
N THR A 35 -5.78 0.65 -6.08
CA THR A 35 -6.96 -0.18 -6.28
C THR A 35 -8.23 0.67 -6.16
N TYR A 36 -8.36 1.46 -5.08
CA TYR A 36 -9.50 2.35 -4.91
C TYR A 36 -9.59 3.44 -5.98
N LEU A 37 -8.46 4.05 -6.36
CA LEU A 37 -8.43 5.07 -7.42
C LEU A 37 -8.83 4.51 -8.79
N THR A 38 -8.68 3.19 -9.00
CA THR A 38 -9.05 2.52 -10.25
C THR A 38 -10.40 1.78 -10.16
N GLY A 39 -11.15 2.00 -9.08
CA GLY A 39 -12.52 1.50 -8.91
C GLY A 39 -12.65 0.11 -8.29
N GLY A 40 -11.55 -0.50 -7.84
CA GLY A 40 -11.62 -1.69 -6.99
C GLY A 40 -12.12 -1.33 -5.59
N VAL A 41 -12.80 -2.25 -4.93
CA VAL A 41 -13.56 -1.97 -3.70
C VAL A 41 -13.22 -2.89 -2.53
N ASP A 42 -12.53 -4.01 -2.77
CA ASP A 42 -12.23 -4.99 -1.74
C ASP A 42 -10.78 -5.49 -1.76
N TYR A 43 -10.46 -6.41 -0.83
CA TYR A 43 -9.14 -7.00 -0.72
C TYR A 43 -8.80 -7.96 -1.86
N GLN A 44 -9.81 -8.53 -2.53
CA GLN A 44 -9.63 -9.40 -3.68
C GLN A 44 -9.15 -8.54 -4.87
N ASP A 45 -9.76 -7.38 -5.07
CA ASP A 45 -9.35 -6.40 -6.06
C ASP A 45 -7.92 -5.93 -5.81
N MET A 46 -7.52 -5.72 -4.54
CA MET A 46 -6.14 -5.35 -4.21
C MET A 46 -5.14 -6.45 -4.58
N HIS A 47 -5.47 -7.71 -4.31
CA HIS A 47 -4.64 -8.84 -4.71
C HIS A 47 -4.51 -8.92 -6.23
N LEU A 48 -5.63 -8.82 -6.95
CA LEU A 48 -5.65 -8.84 -8.42
C LEU A 48 -4.86 -7.66 -9.00
N PHE A 49 -5.03 -6.46 -8.46
CA PHE A 49 -4.25 -5.29 -8.87
C PHE A 49 -2.75 -5.53 -8.72
N ALA A 50 -2.28 -5.99 -7.55
CA ALA A 50 -0.86 -6.26 -7.33
C ALA A 50 -0.34 -7.36 -8.26
N LYS A 51 -1.14 -8.39 -8.53
CA LYS A 51 -0.78 -9.50 -9.41
C LYS A 51 -0.67 -9.07 -10.87
N ASP A 52 -1.64 -8.31 -11.37
CA ASP A 52 -1.78 -8.01 -12.79
C ASP A 52 -1.02 -6.74 -13.20
N ARG A 53 -0.99 -5.73 -12.31
CA ARG A 53 -0.40 -4.41 -12.59
C ARG A 53 0.86 -4.12 -11.79
N GLY A 54 1.15 -4.88 -10.74
CA GLY A 54 2.31 -4.63 -9.86
C GLY A 54 3.65 -4.58 -10.61
N LYS A 55 3.84 -5.44 -11.62
CA LYS A 55 5.05 -5.42 -12.47
C LYS A 55 5.18 -4.15 -13.31
N GLN A 56 4.06 -3.60 -13.78
CA GLN A 56 4.03 -2.38 -14.59
C GLN A 56 4.33 -1.13 -13.75
N LEU A 57 4.16 -1.23 -12.44
CA LEU A 57 4.43 -0.18 -11.46
C LEU A 57 5.82 -0.34 -10.80
N GLN A 58 6.75 -1.05 -11.45
CA GLN A 58 8.13 -1.13 -11.00
C GLN A 58 8.73 0.26 -10.81
N GLY A 59 9.32 0.51 -9.63
CA GLY A 59 9.79 1.83 -9.19
C GLY A 59 8.83 2.51 -8.20
N LEU A 60 7.53 2.23 -8.29
CA LEU A 60 6.53 2.64 -7.30
C LEU A 60 6.26 1.52 -6.29
N LEU A 61 6.05 0.31 -6.79
CA LEU A 61 5.87 -0.93 -6.02
C LEU A 61 7.13 -1.80 -6.14
N HIS A 62 7.63 -2.31 -5.02
CA HIS A 62 8.79 -3.21 -5.02
C HIS A 62 8.39 -4.68 -5.05
N LEU A 63 7.35 -5.06 -4.29
CA LEU A 63 6.79 -6.40 -4.19
C LEU A 63 7.86 -7.50 -4.03
N PRO A 64 8.72 -7.43 -3.00
CA PRO A 64 9.90 -8.30 -2.88
C PRO A 64 9.55 -9.79 -2.81
N ASN A 65 8.34 -10.13 -2.37
CA ASN A 65 7.82 -11.49 -2.30
C ASN A 65 6.56 -11.67 -3.17
N GLY A 66 6.45 -10.91 -4.26
CA GLY A 66 5.28 -10.91 -5.15
C GLY A 66 4.06 -10.22 -4.55
N ALA A 67 2.90 -10.47 -5.16
CA ALA A 67 1.63 -9.87 -4.77
C ALA A 67 1.21 -10.36 -3.36
N PRO A 68 0.89 -9.45 -2.42
CA PRO A 68 0.31 -9.84 -1.13
C PRO A 68 -1.01 -10.57 -1.33
N SER A 69 -1.33 -11.51 -0.44
CA SER A 69 -2.64 -12.19 -0.45
C SER A 69 -3.76 -11.28 0.05
N THR A 70 -5.01 -11.63 -0.27
CA THR A 70 -6.23 -11.03 0.30
C THR A 70 -6.14 -10.94 1.83
N ASP A 71 -5.77 -12.05 2.50
CA ASP A 71 -5.60 -12.09 3.97
C ASP A 71 -4.51 -11.13 4.48
N THR A 72 -3.47 -10.87 3.68
CA THR A 72 -2.42 -9.92 4.04
C THR A 72 -2.96 -8.50 4.06
N PHE A 73 -3.76 -8.11 3.06
CA PHE A 73 -4.43 -6.80 3.03
C PHE A 73 -5.40 -6.68 4.21
N GLU A 74 -6.28 -7.66 4.39
CA GLU A 74 -7.27 -7.66 5.47
C GLU A 74 -6.60 -7.49 6.84
N ARG A 75 -5.57 -8.29 7.14
CA ARG A 75 -4.85 -8.22 8.41
C ARG A 75 -4.19 -6.86 8.64
N VAL A 76 -3.64 -6.23 7.60
CA VAL A 76 -3.03 -4.91 7.73
C VAL A 76 -4.09 -3.85 7.97
N PHE A 77 -5.15 -3.83 7.18
CA PHE A 77 -6.20 -2.81 7.30
C PHE A 77 -7.02 -2.95 8.58
N LYS A 78 -7.11 -4.15 9.18
CA LYS A 78 -7.67 -4.34 10.53
C LYS A 78 -6.82 -3.74 11.65
N LEU A 79 -5.53 -3.56 11.43
CA LEU A 79 -4.58 -3.13 12.47
C LEU A 79 -4.10 -1.68 12.30
N ILE A 80 -4.15 -1.14 11.08
CA ILE A 80 -3.76 0.25 10.82
C ILE A 80 -4.70 1.21 11.52
N LYS A 81 -4.12 2.24 12.15
CA LYS A 81 -4.86 3.38 12.71
C LYS A 81 -5.36 4.25 11.56
N ALA A 82 -6.68 4.37 11.42
CA ALA A 82 -7.32 5.16 10.37
C ALA A 82 -6.80 6.61 10.34
N ASP A 83 -6.65 7.24 11.51
CA ASP A 83 -6.15 8.61 11.65
C ASP A 83 -4.73 8.79 11.07
N SER A 84 -3.88 7.77 11.19
CA SER A 84 -2.52 7.82 10.62
C SER A 84 -2.58 7.81 9.10
N LEU A 85 -3.46 7.00 8.50
CA LEU A 85 -3.64 6.96 7.06
C LEU A 85 -4.29 8.24 6.53
N GLN A 86 -5.32 8.75 7.22
CA GLN A 86 -5.95 10.03 6.91
C GLN A 86 -4.91 11.16 6.87
N LYS A 87 -4.07 11.27 7.91
CA LYS A 87 -3.03 12.30 7.98
C LYS A 87 -2.05 12.24 6.81
N ILE A 88 -1.66 11.03 6.37
CA ILE A 88 -0.80 10.88 5.18
C ILE A 88 -1.52 11.39 3.92
N LEU A 89 -2.79 11.04 3.73
CA LEU A 89 -3.57 11.45 2.56
C LEU A 89 -3.85 12.97 2.55
N GLU A 90 -4.11 13.57 3.71
CA GLU A 90 -4.26 15.03 3.83
C GLU A 90 -2.96 15.77 3.53
N THR A 91 -1.83 15.25 4.03
CA THR A 91 -0.53 15.90 3.90
C THR A 91 0.03 15.77 2.49
N TYR A 92 -0.11 14.59 1.88
CA TYR A 92 0.61 14.23 0.66
C TYR A 92 -0.30 13.85 -0.50
N GLY A 93 -1.62 13.78 -0.32
CA GLY A 93 -2.55 13.32 -1.36
C GLY A 93 -2.45 14.13 -2.64
N LYS A 94 -2.18 15.44 -2.55
CA LYS A 94 -1.94 16.28 -3.73
C LYS A 94 -0.69 15.86 -4.49
N ASP A 95 0.44 15.68 -3.78
CA ASP A 95 1.71 15.24 -4.38
C ASP A 95 1.66 13.81 -4.93
N ILE A 96 0.75 12.98 -4.40
CA ILE A 96 0.54 11.61 -4.89
C ILE A 96 -0.25 11.63 -6.21
N LEU A 97 -1.11 12.61 -6.43
CA LEU A 97 -2.01 12.70 -7.60
C LEU A 97 -1.53 13.67 -8.70
N TYR A 98 -0.62 14.59 -8.40
CA TYR A 98 -0.13 15.65 -9.30
C TYR A 98 1.39 15.79 -9.23
#